data_AF-A0A928TVW9-F1
#
_entry.id   AF-A0A928TVW9-F1
#
_cell.length_a   1.000
_cell.length_b   1.000
_cell.length_c   1.000
_cell.angle_alpha   90.00
_cell.angle_beta   90.00
_cell.angle_gamma   90.00
#
_symmetry.space_group_name_H-M   'P 1'
#
loop_
_entity.id
_entity.type
_entity.pdbx_description
1 polymer ?
#
loop_
_entity_poly.entity_id
_entity_poly.type
_entity_poly.pdbx_seq_one_letter_code
_entity_poly.pdbx_strand_id
1 'polypeptide(L)'
;MLSSLMSSNGGCELPCWWGVTPGQTGMQEARDMFASQGIDDWVVAFDGAYALMGLGYRRPDQSYHFSDVNVQFGIKANAIQYLDIEGSYRRQLNSLLVRDWEAYSPEQMLNHYGMPPYVELAAVKNSPYYRLTLSYEPLGIEITYIMLFEPLNDGKDKICFDLEHTDFIYLSLYSPEQVNELPVGIIPNRLDSYIPWEETTGLNIDAFQQLFENVGNPPCITVEVQ
;
A
#
# COMPACT_ATOMS: atom_id res chain seq x y z
N MET A 1 -19.82 -4.24 2.66
CA MET A 1 -19.16 -3.10 3.31
C MET A 1 -17.73 -2.95 2.80
N LEU A 2 -16.79 -3.83 3.16
CA LEU A 2 -15.38 -3.73 2.72
C LEU A 2 -15.23 -3.55 1.20
N SER A 3 -15.82 -4.42 0.38
CA SER A 3 -15.81 -4.28 -1.09
C SER A 3 -16.32 -2.91 -1.59
N SER A 4 -17.31 -2.31 -0.91
CA SER A 4 -17.83 -0.97 -1.28
C SER A 4 -16.84 0.13 -0.89
N LEU A 5 -16.18 0.00 0.26
CA LEU A 5 -15.16 0.93 0.72
C LEU A 5 -13.92 0.88 -0.17
N MET A 6 -13.49 -0.31 -0.56
CA MET A 6 -12.35 -0.51 -1.44
C MET A 6 -12.59 0.04 -2.86
N SER A 7 -13.79 -0.18 -3.41
CA SER A 7 -14.14 0.29 -4.75
C SER A 7 -14.43 1.79 -4.87
N SER A 8 -14.92 2.43 -3.80
CA SER A 8 -15.28 3.86 -3.84
C SER A 8 -14.29 4.76 -3.11
N ASN A 9 -13.42 4.18 -2.29
CA ASN A 9 -12.58 4.89 -1.32
C ASN A 9 -13.36 5.89 -0.44
N GLY A 10 -14.65 5.65 -0.17
CA GLY A 10 -15.50 6.61 0.53
C GLY A 10 -15.81 7.89 -0.25
N GLY A 11 -15.60 7.88 -1.57
CA GLY A 11 -15.85 9.01 -2.47
C GLY A 11 -14.73 10.04 -2.53
N CYS A 12 -13.49 9.66 -2.17
CA CYS A 12 -12.32 10.53 -2.24
C CYS A 12 -11.15 9.84 -2.97
N GLU A 13 -10.17 10.64 -3.40
CA GLU A 13 -8.91 10.17 -3.99
C GLU A 13 -7.79 10.19 -2.94
N LEU A 14 -6.71 9.44 -3.18
CA LEU A 14 -5.54 9.50 -2.29
C LEU A 14 -4.98 10.93 -2.23
N PRO A 15 -4.46 11.39 -1.07
CA PRO A 15 -4.13 10.64 0.14
C PRO A 15 -5.31 10.46 1.13
N CYS A 16 -6.55 10.72 0.72
CA CYS A 16 -7.71 10.37 1.53
C CYS A 16 -7.98 8.86 1.48
N TRP A 17 -8.37 8.28 2.62
CA TRP A 17 -8.75 6.87 2.73
C TRP A 17 -10.10 6.74 3.42
N TRP A 18 -11.08 6.18 2.69
CA TRP A 18 -12.45 5.96 3.19
C TRP A 18 -13.10 7.22 3.78
N GLY A 19 -12.81 8.38 3.20
CA GLY A 19 -13.31 9.70 3.64
C GLY A 19 -12.42 10.41 4.67
N VAL A 20 -11.38 9.76 5.21
CA VAL A 20 -10.42 10.38 6.13
C VAL A 20 -9.28 11.03 5.36
N THR A 21 -9.10 12.33 5.51
CA THR A 21 -8.02 13.09 4.89
C THR A 21 -6.95 13.47 5.94
N PRO A 22 -5.70 12.99 5.79
CA PRO A 22 -4.60 13.36 6.67
C PRO A 22 -4.41 14.88 6.80
N GLY A 23 -4.15 15.34 8.02
CA GLY A 23 -4.00 16.76 8.37
C GLY A 23 -5.31 17.54 8.47
N GLN A 24 -6.44 16.99 8.01
CA GLN A 24 -7.74 17.69 7.96
C GLN A 24 -8.79 17.04 8.86
N THR A 25 -8.95 15.71 8.76
CA THR A 25 -10.02 14.99 9.47
C THR A 25 -9.68 14.84 10.96
N GLY A 26 -10.61 15.26 11.82
CA GLY A 26 -10.51 15.08 13.26
C GLY A 26 -10.73 13.62 13.67
N MET A 27 -10.17 13.21 14.81
CA MET A 27 -10.39 11.85 15.33
C MET A 27 -11.88 11.60 15.60
N GLN A 28 -12.56 12.57 16.21
CA GLN A 28 -13.99 12.42 16.50
C GLN A 28 -14.83 12.31 15.22
N GLU A 29 -14.51 13.14 14.22
CA GLU A 29 -15.18 13.15 12.92
C GLU A 29 -15.01 11.80 12.20
N ALA A 30 -13.78 11.25 12.19
CA ALA A 30 -13.55 9.91 11.65
C ALA A 30 -14.37 8.85 12.40
N ARG A 31 -14.58 8.98 13.73
CA ARG A 31 -15.46 8.06 14.48
C ARG A 31 -16.84 8.04 13.88
N ASP A 32 -17.39 9.24 13.69
CA ASP A 32 -18.78 9.43 13.30
C ASP A 32 -18.98 8.95 11.86
N MET A 33 -18.00 9.20 10.98
CA MET A 33 -17.95 8.68 9.62
C MET A 33 -17.99 7.15 9.59
N PHE A 34 -17.13 6.46 10.36
CA PHE A 34 -17.09 5.00 10.38
C PHE A 34 -18.31 4.39 11.08
N ALA A 35 -18.78 4.98 12.18
CA ALA A 35 -19.98 4.53 12.88
C ALA A 35 -21.22 4.62 11.98
N SER A 36 -21.33 5.67 11.16
CA SER A 36 -22.43 5.81 10.18
C SER A 36 -22.44 4.72 9.11
N GLN A 37 -21.30 4.07 8.89
CA GLN A 37 -21.11 2.96 7.95
C GLN A 37 -21.23 1.59 8.63
N GLY A 38 -21.53 1.56 9.94
CA GLY A 38 -21.64 0.33 10.73
C GLY A 38 -20.29 -0.24 11.19
N ILE A 39 -19.26 0.61 11.28
CA ILE A 39 -17.93 0.26 11.79
C ILE A 39 -17.73 0.94 13.14
N ASP A 40 -17.81 0.17 14.22
CA ASP A 40 -17.69 0.65 15.60
C ASP A 40 -16.47 0.07 16.35
N ASP A 41 -15.82 -0.96 15.79
CA ASP A 41 -14.80 -1.77 16.46
C ASP A 41 -13.35 -1.40 16.06
N TRP A 42 -12.95 -0.17 16.39
CA TRP A 42 -11.56 0.29 16.34
C TRP A 42 -10.91 0.40 17.72
N VAL A 43 -9.62 0.14 17.78
CA VAL A 43 -8.83 0.13 19.01
C VAL A 43 -7.96 1.37 19.06
N VAL A 44 -8.03 2.14 20.14
CA VAL A 44 -7.13 3.28 20.36
C VAL A 44 -6.08 2.91 21.40
N ALA A 45 -4.85 3.35 21.16
CA ALA A 45 -3.76 3.21 22.10
C ALA A 45 -4.06 3.87 23.45
N PHE A 46 -3.45 3.37 24.52
CA PHE A 46 -3.63 3.93 25.87
C PHE A 46 -3.21 5.40 25.98
N ASP A 47 -2.22 5.84 25.18
CA ASP A 47 -1.72 7.21 25.14
C ASP A 47 -2.44 8.12 24.14
N GLY A 48 -3.39 7.57 23.36
CA GLY A 48 -4.15 8.30 22.35
C GLY A 48 -3.35 8.74 21.11
N ALA A 49 -2.10 8.29 20.95
CA ALA A 49 -1.24 8.69 19.85
C ALA A 49 -1.52 7.94 18.54
N TYR A 50 -2.15 6.77 18.62
CA TYR A 50 -2.57 6.02 17.44
C TYR A 50 -3.91 5.28 17.65
N ALA A 51 -4.58 4.98 16.54
CA ALA A 51 -5.71 4.07 16.49
C ALA A 51 -5.48 2.99 15.42
N LEU A 52 -6.11 1.83 15.60
CA LEU A 52 -6.08 0.70 14.68
C LEU A 52 -7.51 0.28 14.36
N MET A 53 -7.78 0.06 13.08
CA MET A 53 -9.03 -0.48 12.59
C MET A 53 -8.74 -1.66 11.66
N GLY A 54 -9.47 -2.76 11.82
CA GLY A 54 -9.35 -3.94 10.98
C GLY A 54 -10.69 -4.26 10.33
N LEU A 55 -10.74 -4.29 9.00
CA LEU A 55 -11.92 -4.73 8.26
C LEU A 55 -11.63 -6.00 7.48
N GLY A 56 -12.57 -6.94 7.47
CA GLY A 56 -12.45 -8.18 6.72
C GLY A 56 -13.80 -8.81 6.40
N TYR A 57 -13.77 -9.82 5.53
CA TYR A 57 -14.94 -10.62 5.20
C TYR A 57 -15.26 -11.63 6.30
N ARG A 58 -16.55 -11.80 6.55
CA ARG A 58 -17.04 -12.82 7.48
C ARG A 58 -16.68 -14.22 6.96
N ARG A 59 -16.05 -15.03 7.81
CA ARG A 59 -15.64 -16.40 7.46
C ARG A 59 -16.65 -17.44 7.93
N PRO A 60 -16.90 -18.50 7.13
CA PRO A 60 -17.78 -19.59 7.52
C PRO A 60 -17.32 -20.35 8.77
N ASP A 61 -16.01 -20.40 9.01
CA ASP A 61 -15.38 -21.19 10.08
C ASP A 61 -15.32 -20.48 11.45
N GLN A 62 -15.82 -19.24 11.55
CA GLN A 62 -15.74 -18.39 12.75
C GLN A 62 -14.34 -18.30 13.37
N SER A 63 -13.27 -18.52 12.60
CA SER A 63 -11.93 -18.26 13.07
C SER A 63 -11.81 -16.76 13.36
N TYR A 64 -11.62 -16.46 14.63
CA TYR A 64 -11.55 -15.11 15.17
C TYR A 64 -10.52 -14.25 14.42
N HIS A 65 -10.94 -13.05 14.04
CA HIS A 65 -10.10 -11.87 13.78
C HIS A 65 -9.04 -11.98 12.69
N PHE A 66 -9.52 -11.94 11.46
CA PHE A 66 -8.64 -11.78 10.33
C PHE A 66 -9.16 -10.64 9.47
N SER A 67 -8.66 -9.43 9.75
CA SER A 67 -8.80 -8.28 8.87
C SER A 67 -8.13 -8.61 7.53
N ASP A 68 -8.80 -8.26 6.45
CA ASP A 68 -8.23 -8.27 5.10
C ASP A 68 -7.56 -6.92 4.79
N VAL A 69 -8.01 -5.86 5.48
CA VAL A 69 -7.40 -4.53 5.48
C VAL A 69 -7.23 -4.05 6.93
N ASN A 70 -6.00 -3.69 7.31
CA ASN A 70 -5.72 -2.99 8.56
C ASN A 70 -5.39 -1.53 8.26
N VAL A 71 -5.89 -0.62 9.08
CA VAL A 71 -5.62 0.82 8.99
C VAL A 71 -5.13 1.30 10.34
N GLN A 72 -3.90 1.79 10.39
CA GLN A 72 -3.34 2.51 11.51
C GLN A 72 -3.45 4.02 11.27
N PHE A 73 -3.92 4.74 12.28
CA PHE A 73 -4.09 6.19 12.26
C PHE A 73 -3.07 6.82 13.20
N GLY A 74 -2.28 7.76 12.69
CA GLY A 74 -1.45 8.63 13.51
C GLY A 74 -2.22 9.83 14.02
N ILE A 75 -2.23 10.08 15.32
CA ILE A 75 -3.06 11.14 15.93
C ILE A 75 -2.18 12.16 16.64
N LYS A 76 -2.36 13.44 16.31
CA LYS A 76 -1.72 14.57 16.98
C LYS A 76 -2.72 15.70 17.15
N ALA A 77 -2.81 16.25 18.36
CA ALA A 77 -3.72 17.35 18.67
C ALA A 77 -5.18 17.11 18.21
N ASN A 78 -5.67 15.86 18.35
CA ASN A 78 -7.01 15.42 17.93
C ASN A 78 -7.29 15.42 16.41
N ALA A 79 -6.25 15.55 15.59
CA ALA A 79 -6.33 15.41 14.13
C ALA A 79 -5.51 14.20 13.67
N ILE A 80 -6.02 13.50 12.65
CA ILE A 80 -5.31 12.39 12.01
C ILE A 80 -4.22 12.97 11.11
N GLN A 81 -2.96 12.63 11.35
CA GLN A 81 -1.80 13.19 10.64
C GLN A 81 -1.33 12.30 9.50
N TYR A 82 -1.47 10.98 9.65
CA TYR A 82 -1.10 10.00 8.66
C TYR A 82 -1.93 8.73 8.82
N LEU A 83 -1.92 7.91 7.78
CA LEU A 83 -2.57 6.61 7.71
C LEU A 83 -1.56 5.60 7.19
N ASP A 84 -1.44 4.46 7.85
CA ASP A 84 -0.74 3.30 7.31
C ASP A 84 -1.77 2.19 7.08
N ILE A 85 -1.93 1.78 5.83
CA ILE A 85 -2.88 0.77 5.41
C ILE A 85 -2.11 -0.48 4.97
N GLU A 86 -2.50 -1.62 5.50
CA GLU A 86 -1.98 -2.93 5.11
C GLU A 86 -3.09 -3.78 4.49
N GLY A 87 -2.87 -4.20 3.25
CA GLY A 87 -3.57 -5.30 2.60
C GLY A 87 -2.69 -6.54 2.62
N SER A 88 -3.19 -7.64 3.19
CA SER A 88 -2.42 -8.88 3.28
C SER A 88 -3.00 -9.98 2.39
N TYR A 89 -2.10 -10.73 1.75
CA TYR A 89 -2.41 -11.95 1.04
C TYR A 89 -2.72 -13.09 2.01
N ARG A 90 -3.75 -13.83 1.66
CA ARG A 90 -4.03 -15.14 2.23
C ARG A 90 -4.09 -16.10 1.07
N ARG A 91 -3.20 -17.10 1.05
CA ARG A 91 -3.08 -18.14 0.01
C ARG A 91 -4.40 -18.78 -0.46
N GLN A 92 -5.47 -18.71 0.34
CA GLN A 92 -6.77 -19.29 0.02
C GLN A 92 -7.75 -18.30 -0.65
N LEU A 93 -7.43 -17.00 -0.72
CA LEU A 93 -8.34 -15.92 -1.12
C LEU A 93 -7.67 -14.89 -2.04
N ASN A 94 -6.73 -15.31 -2.91
CA ASN A 94 -6.02 -14.41 -3.83
C ASN A 94 -7.00 -13.51 -4.64
N SER A 95 -8.13 -14.06 -5.07
CA SER A 95 -9.14 -13.33 -5.83
C SER A 95 -9.80 -12.17 -5.06
N LEU A 96 -9.82 -12.19 -3.73
CA LEU A 96 -10.33 -11.06 -2.94
C LEU A 96 -9.30 -9.93 -2.90
N LEU A 97 -8.02 -10.25 -2.77
CA LEU A 97 -6.94 -9.25 -2.83
C LEU A 97 -6.96 -8.55 -4.19
N VAL A 98 -6.91 -9.33 -5.27
CA VAL A 98 -6.93 -8.80 -6.65
C VAL A 98 -8.14 -7.91 -6.89
N ARG A 99 -9.34 -8.36 -6.51
CA ARG A 99 -10.57 -7.58 -6.70
C ARG A 99 -10.61 -6.30 -5.87
N ASP A 100 -10.27 -6.39 -4.58
CA ASP A 100 -10.44 -5.27 -3.67
C ASP A 100 -9.33 -4.22 -3.84
N TRP A 101 -8.12 -4.64 -4.23
CA TRP A 101 -6.99 -3.74 -4.43
C TRP A 101 -6.74 -3.36 -5.89
N GLU A 102 -7.63 -3.74 -6.82
CA GLU A 102 -7.50 -3.48 -8.26
C GLU A 102 -7.21 -2.00 -8.56
N ALA A 103 -7.95 -1.08 -7.94
CA ALA A 103 -7.79 0.38 -8.07
C ALA A 103 -6.43 0.91 -7.59
N TYR A 104 -5.70 0.11 -6.82
CA TYR A 104 -4.38 0.43 -6.26
C TYR A 104 -3.28 -0.48 -6.82
N SER A 105 -3.53 -1.21 -7.90
CA SER A 105 -2.49 -1.97 -8.59
C SER A 105 -1.41 -1.02 -9.13
N PRO A 106 -0.18 -1.49 -9.36
CA PRO A 106 0.88 -0.63 -9.92
C PRO A 106 0.44 0.06 -11.23
N GLU A 107 -0.26 -0.67 -12.10
CA GLU A 107 -0.83 -0.11 -13.34
C GLU A 107 -1.83 1.01 -13.07
N GLN A 108 -2.80 0.80 -12.17
CA GLN A 108 -3.80 1.83 -11.86
C GLN A 108 -3.19 3.05 -11.19
N MET A 109 -2.20 2.85 -10.30
CA MET A 109 -1.46 3.95 -9.69
C MET A 109 -0.75 4.80 -10.73
N LEU A 110 -0.05 4.17 -11.68
CA LEU A 110 0.65 4.89 -12.76
C LEU A 110 -0.32 5.58 -13.73
N ASN A 111 -1.44 4.94 -14.06
CA ASN A 111 -2.45 5.52 -14.94
C ASN A 111 -3.17 6.72 -14.32
N HIS A 112 -3.44 6.68 -13.01
CA HIS A 112 -4.19 7.72 -12.31
C HIS A 112 -3.29 8.88 -11.85
N TYR A 113 -2.15 8.58 -11.24
CA TYR A 113 -1.26 9.58 -10.63
C TYR A 113 -0.04 9.93 -11.48
N GLY A 114 0.18 9.22 -12.60
CA GLY A 114 1.34 9.41 -13.47
C GLY A 114 2.59 8.69 -12.94
N MET A 115 3.76 9.06 -13.47
CA MET A 115 5.02 8.50 -12.99
C MET A 115 5.42 9.14 -11.66
N PRO A 116 5.73 8.37 -10.60
CA PRO A 116 6.22 8.94 -9.36
C PRO A 116 7.64 9.49 -9.54
N PRO A 117 8.06 10.48 -8.74
CA PRO A 117 9.43 10.97 -8.72
C PRO A 117 10.45 9.89 -8.29
N TYR A 118 10.00 8.85 -7.58
CA TYR A 118 10.83 7.78 -7.07
C TYR A 118 10.16 6.41 -7.28
N VAL A 119 10.89 5.49 -7.94
CA VAL A 119 10.57 4.06 -8.04
C VAL A 119 11.72 3.22 -7.48
N GLU A 120 11.44 2.38 -6.48
CA GLU A 120 12.42 1.50 -5.82
C GLU A 120 12.04 0.06 -6.09
N LEU A 121 13.05 -0.75 -6.38
CA LEU A 121 12.93 -2.20 -6.34
C LEU A 121 14.08 -2.75 -5.51
N ALA A 122 13.77 -3.49 -4.46
CA ALA A 122 14.78 -4.04 -3.57
C ALA A 122 14.45 -5.49 -3.18
N ALA A 123 15.47 -6.35 -3.15
CA ALA A 123 15.33 -7.68 -2.56
C ALA A 123 15.10 -7.56 -1.05
N VAL A 124 14.12 -8.29 -0.52
CA VAL A 124 13.85 -8.33 0.92
C VAL A 124 14.78 -9.38 1.54
N LYS A 125 15.75 -8.91 2.33
CA LYS A 125 16.81 -9.72 2.92
C LYS A 125 16.29 -10.99 3.62
N ASN A 126 16.92 -12.12 3.31
CA ASN A 126 16.59 -13.45 3.86
C ASN A 126 15.14 -13.89 3.61
N SER A 127 14.54 -13.46 2.50
CA SER A 127 13.16 -13.80 2.16
C SER A 127 13.00 -14.04 0.65
N PRO A 128 11.94 -14.72 0.21
CA PRO A 128 11.66 -14.95 -1.21
C PRO A 128 10.93 -13.76 -1.87
N TYR A 129 11.10 -12.54 -1.35
CA TYR A 129 10.33 -11.38 -1.79
C TYR A 129 11.20 -10.27 -2.36
N TYR A 130 10.64 -9.58 -3.34
CA TYR A 130 11.05 -8.22 -3.70
C TYR A 130 10.02 -7.22 -3.22
N ARG A 131 10.49 -5.99 -2.98
CA ARG A 131 9.68 -4.85 -2.63
C ARG A 131 9.74 -3.84 -3.76
N LEU A 132 8.60 -3.54 -4.38
CA LEU A 132 8.42 -2.40 -5.28
C LEU A 132 7.76 -1.26 -4.51
N THR A 133 8.38 -0.08 -4.48
CA THR A 133 7.83 1.11 -3.83
C THR A 133 7.65 2.23 -4.84
N LEU A 134 6.46 2.82 -4.89
CA LEU A 134 6.12 4.00 -5.67
C LEU A 134 5.85 5.16 -4.72
N SER A 135 6.69 6.19 -4.76
CA SER A 135 6.59 7.33 -3.83
C SER A 135 6.17 8.60 -4.58
N TYR A 136 4.92 9.02 -4.39
CA TYR A 136 4.38 10.29 -4.88
C TYR A 136 4.43 11.34 -3.76
N GLU A 137 5.65 11.69 -3.33
CA GLU A 137 5.89 12.62 -2.21
C GLU A 137 5.07 13.93 -2.31
N PRO A 138 4.97 14.62 -3.48
CA PRO A 138 4.19 15.86 -3.57
C PRO A 138 2.69 15.68 -3.30
N LEU A 139 2.18 14.44 -3.42
CA LEU A 139 0.79 14.08 -3.17
C LEU A 139 0.59 13.46 -1.78
N GLY A 140 1.67 13.13 -1.07
CA GLY A 140 1.61 12.51 0.25
C GLY A 140 1.19 11.04 0.19
N ILE A 141 1.62 10.34 -0.87
CA ILE A 141 1.27 8.94 -1.13
C ILE A 141 2.56 8.14 -1.28
N GLU A 142 2.68 7.05 -0.54
CA GLU A 142 3.62 5.99 -0.85
C GLU A 142 2.90 4.65 -0.84
N ILE A 143 3.09 3.86 -1.90
CA ILE A 143 2.55 2.50 -2.00
C ILE A 143 3.67 1.52 -2.24
N THR A 144 3.63 0.42 -1.49
CA THR A 144 4.63 -0.64 -1.51
C THR A 144 3.95 -1.98 -1.80
N TYR A 145 4.51 -2.73 -2.74
CA TYR A 145 4.09 -4.08 -3.12
C TYR A 145 5.19 -5.07 -2.73
N ILE A 146 4.83 -6.08 -1.94
CA ILE A 146 5.72 -7.19 -1.60
C ILE A 146 5.33 -8.36 -2.48
N MET A 147 6.24 -8.77 -3.36
CA MET A 147 5.97 -9.76 -4.41
C MET A 147 6.89 -10.95 -4.29
N LEU A 148 6.35 -12.14 -4.54
CA LEU A 148 7.15 -13.35 -4.65
C LEU A 148 7.93 -13.33 -5.97
N PHE A 149 9.19 -13.76 -5.93
CA PHE A 149 9.94 -14.04 -7.15
C PHE A 149 9.92 -15.52 -7.51
N GLU A 150 10.04 -15.81 -8.79
CA GLU A 150 10.26 -17.15 -9.33
C GLU A 150 11.76 -17.31 -9.67
N PRO A 151 12.51 -18.18 -8.95
CA PRO A 151 13.91 -18.42 -9.26
C PRO A 151 14.06 -19.14 -10.60
N LEU A 152 14.96 -18.66 -11.44
CA LEU A 152 15.32 -19.24 -12.73
C LEU A 152 16.64 -20.04 -12.63
N ASN A 153 16.83 -20.97 -13.55
CA ASN A 153 17.98 -21.91 -13.53
C ASN A 153 19.35 -21.25 -13.80
N ASP A 154 19.38 -19.99 -14.23
CA ASP A 154 20.58 -19.25 -14.62
C ASP A 154 21.07 -18.25 -13.57
N GLY A 155 20.60 -18.36 -12.32
CA GLY A 155 20.99 -17.43 -11.25
C GLY A 155 20.27 -16.10 -11.33
N LYS A 156 19.06 -16.11 -11.90
CA LYS A 156 18.21 -14.93 -12.03
C LYS A 156 16.86 -15.16 -11.37
N ASP A 157 16.21 -14.08 -11.01
CA ASP A 157 14.86 -14.08 -10.46
C ASP A 157 13.91 -13.44 -11.46
N LYS A 158 12.75 -14.06 -11.66
CA LYS A 158 11.63 -13.46 -12.38
C LYS A 158 10.65 -12.83 -11.39
N ILE A 159 10.32 -11.58 -11.60
CA ILE A 159 9.42 -10.79 -10.74
C ILE A 159 8.29 -10.28 -11.62
N CYS A 160 7.04 -10.41 -11.16
CA CYS A 160 5.85 -9.91 -11.86
C CYS A 160 5.13 -8.90 -10.97
N PHE A 161 4.78 -7.74 -11.53
CA PHE A 161 4.22 -6.58 -10.81
C PHE A 161 2.69 -6.51 -10.86
N ASP A 162 2.01 -7.63 -11.05
CA ASP A 162 0.55 -7.70 -10.95
C ASP A 162 0.10 -8.09 -9.53
N LEU A 163 -1.20 -7.94 -9.28
CA LEU A 163 -1.79 -8.29 -7.99
C LEU A 163 -1.87 -9.80 -7.75
N GLU A 164 -1.76 -10.64 -8.79
CA GLU A 164 -1.78 -12.10 -8.62
C GLU A 164 -0.47 -12.62 -8.01
N HIS A 165 0.64 -11.89 -8.20
CA HIS A 165 1.97 -12.16 -7.65
C HIS A 165 2.33 -11.30 -6.42
N THR A 166 1.42 -10.43 -5.99
CA THR A 166 1.60 -9.57 -4.81
C THR A 166 1.06 -10.24 -3.55
N ASP A 167 1.92 -10.40 -2.55
CA ASP A 167 1.58 -10.97 -1.25
C ASP A 167 1.19 -9.89 -0.22
N PHE A 168 1.74 -8.68 -0.29
CA PHE A 168 1.34 -7.60 0.61
C PHE A 168 1.32 -6.26 -0.11
N ILE A 169 0.37 -5.42 0.28
CA ILE A 169 0.29 -4.04 -0.15
C ILE A 169 0.32 -3.17 1.10
N TYR A 170 1.27 -2.25 1.15
CA TYR A 170 1.35 -1.23 2.19
C TYR A 170 1.15 0.13 1.54
N LEU A 171 0.30 0.95 2.14
CA LEU A 171 0.01 2.30 1.68
C LEU A 171 0.17 3.26 2.84
N SER A 172 1.11 4.19 2.73
CA SER A 172 1.33 5.26 3.69
C SER A 172 0.83 6.57 3.11
N LEU A 173 -0.13 7.19 3.78
CA LEU A 173 -0.81 8.41 3.34
C LEU A 173 -0.62 9.52 4.38
N TYR A 174 -0.26 10.70 3.93
CA TYR A 174 0.02 11.83 4.82
C TYR A 174 -0.25 13.18 4.14
N SER A 175 -0.28 14.24 4.94
CA SER A 175 -0.30 15.60 4.39
C SER A 175 1.12 16.01 3.95
N PRO A 176 1.35 16.37 2.68
CA PRO A 176 2.67 16.79 2.20
C PRO A 176 3.25 17.97 3.00
N GLU A 177 2.40 18.88 3.45
CA GLU A 177 2.81 20.06 4.23
C GLU A 177 3.37 19.70 5.61
N GLN A 178 3.10 18.48 6.09
CA GLN A 178 3.42 18.02 7.45
C GLN A 178 4.48 16.92 7.47
N VAL A 179 5.11 16.60 6.33
CA VAL A 179 6.06 15.48 6.22
C VAL A 179 7.16 15.55 7.29
N ASN A 180 7.67 16.73 7.61
CA ASN A 180 8.74 16.92 8.60
C ASN A 180 8.30 16.69 10.06
N GLU A 181 6.99 16.62 10.32
CA GLU A 181 6.42 16.40 11.65
C GLU A 181 6.06 14.94 11.93
N LEU A 182 6.08 14.11 10.89
CA LEU A 182 5.75 12.70 10.99
C LEU A 182 6.90 11.93 11.70
N PRO A 183 6.59 10.86 12.44
CA PRO A 183 7.62 10.02 13.03
C PRO A 183 8.58 9.50 11.95
N VAL A 184 9.88 9.45 12.26
CA VAL A 184 10.93 8.99 11.32
C VAL A 184 10.67 7.58 10.78
N GLY A 185 9.95 6.73 11.52
CA GLY A 185 9.58 5.39 11.07
C GLY A 185 8.36 5.32 10.14
N ILE A 186 7.79 6.47 9.78
CA ILE A 186 6.51 6.61 9.05
C ILE A 186 6.68 7.49 7.82
N ILE A 187 7.59 8.46 7.89
CA ILE A 187 8.14 9.05 6.67
C ILE A 187 9.01 7.97 6.04
N PRO A 188 8.84 7.66 4.75
CA PRO A 188 9.79 6.88 3.96
C PRO A 188 11.13 7.62 3.75
N ASN A 189 11.63 8.32 4.76
CA ASN A 189 12.99 8.79 4.80
C ASN A 189 13.86 7.59 5.16
N ARG A 190 14.50 7.00 4.14
CA ARG A 190 15.78 7.57 3.71
C ARG A 190 16.04 7.24 2.24
N LEU A 191 16.24 8.30 1.45
CA LEU A 191 17.01 8.21 0.20
C LEU A 191 18.34 7.44 0.42
N ASP A 192 18.92 7.49 1.63
CA ASP A 192 20.13 6.74 2.00
C ASP A 192 19.98 5.21 1.96
N SER A 193 18.77 4.67 2.04
CA SER A 193 18.48 3.23 1.95
C SER A 193 17.63 2.85 0.74
N TYR A 194 17.30 3.84 -0.09
CA TYR A 194 16.53 3.66 -1.30
C TYR A 194 17.41 3.00 -2.35
N ILE A 195 16.96 1.87 -2.89
CA ILE A 195 17.63 1.23 -4.02
C ILE A 195 16.79 1.55 -5.27
N PRO A 196 17.22 2.51 -6.11
CA PRO A 196 16.45 2.90 -7.29
C PRO A 196 16.21 1.70 -8.20
N TRP A 197 15.07 1.70 -8.87
CA TRP A 197 14.74 0.74 -9.92
C TRP A 197 15.91 0.48 -10.88
N GLU A 198 16.57 1.55 -11.34
CA GLU A 198 17.69 1.47 -12.28
C GLU A 198 18.90 0.72 -11.72
N GLU A 199 19.15 0.85 -10.41
CA GLU A 199 20.27 0.18 -9.76
C GLU A 199 20.03 -1.33 -9.67
N THR A 200 18.80 -1.74 -9.32
CA THR A 200 18.45 -3.15 -9.17
C THR A 200 18.27 -3.86 -10.51
N THR A 201 17.71 -3.18 -11.51
CA THR A 201 17.32 -3.82 -12.77
C THR A 201 18.28 -3.55 -13.92
N GLY A 202 19.08 -2.47 -13.84
CA GLY A 202 19.84 -1.95 -14.98
C GLY A 202 18.97 -1.33 -16.08
N LEU A 203 17.64 -1.26 -15.90
CA LEU A 203 16.67 -0.68 -16.82
C LEU A 203 16.36 0.76 -16.42
N ASN A 204 16.11 1.64 -17.39
CA ASN A 204 15.72 3.02 -17.09
C ASN A 204 14.24 3.14 -16.67
N ILE A 205 13.87 4.31 -16.18
CA ILE A 205 12.51 4.64 -15.73
C ILE A 205 11.47 4.54 -16.87
N ASP A 206 11.86 4.85 -18.12
CA ASP A 206 10.97 4.71 -19.29
C ASP A 206 10.62 3.23 -19.53
N ALA A 207 11.58 2.32 -19.35
CA ALA A 207 11.33 0.89 -19.44
C ALA A 207 10.40 0.41 -18.32
N PHE A 208 10.49 0.99 -17.12
CA PHE A 208 9.52 0.71 -16.06
C PHE A 208 8.10 1.08 -16.48
N GLN A 209 7.89 2.28 -17.06
CA GLN A 209 6.59 2.69 -17.56
C GLN A 209 6.06 1.75 -18.66
N GLN A 210 6.91 1.40 -19.62
CA GLN A 210 6.55 0.51 -20.74
C GLN A 210 6.13 -0.90 -20.30
N LEU A 211 6.55 -1.37 -19.11
CA LEU A 211 6.10 -2.66 -18.60
C LEU A 211 4.59 -2.72 -18.43
N PHE A 212 3.98 -1.59 -18.02
CA PHE A 212 2.54 -1.51 -17.74
C PHE A 212 1.71 -1.10 -18.95
N GLU A 213 2.33 -0.78 -20.08
CA GLU A 213 1.61 -0.47 -21.33
C GLU A 213 1.20 -1.74 -22.10
N ASN A 214 1.81 -2.89 -21.80
CA ASN A 214 1.58 -4.14 -22.51
C ASN A 214 0.35 -4.91 -22.00
N VAL A 215 -0.81 -4.53 -22.52
CA VAL A 215 -2.09 -5.17 -22.20
C VAL A 215 -2.06 -6.68 -22.53
N GLY A 216 -2.36 -7.51 -21.53
CA GLY A 216 -2.60 -8.96 -21.69
C GLY A 216 -1.44 -9.88 -21.32
N ASN A 217 -0.30 -9.35 -20.88
CA ASN A 217 0.74 -10.12 -20.21
C ASN A 217 1.02 -9.53 -18.83
N PRO A 218 1.36 -10.36 -17.83
CA PRO A 218 1.79 -9.84 -16.54
C PRO A 218 3.07 -9.00 -16.74
N PRO A 219 3.15 -7.80 -16.13
CA PRO A 219 4.32 -6.94 -16.24
C PRO A 219 5.46 -7.59 -15.45
N CYS A 220 6.31 -8.36 -16.11
CA CYS A 220 7.39 -9.09 -15.47
C CYS A 220 8.76 -8.68 -15.99
N ILE A 221 9.76 -8.75 -15.12
CA ILE A 221 11.18 -8.61 -15.47
C ILE A 221 11.98 -9.80 -14.97
N THR A 222 13.23 -9.86 -15.42
CA THR A 222 14.24 -10.77 -14.88
C THR A 222 15.39 -9.95 -14.34
N VAL A 223 15.83 -10.24 -13.12
CA VAL A 223 16.96 -9.59 -12.44
C VAL A 223 18.00 -10.62 -12.04
N GLU A 224 19.26 -10.20 -11.97
CA GLU A 224 20.33 -11.05 -11.40
C GLU A 224 20.11 -11.20 -9.88
N VAL A 225 20.39 -12.39 -9.34
CA VAL A 225 20.26 -12.63 -7.88
C VAL A 225 21.25 -11.76 -7.11
N GLN A 226 20.74 -10.98 -6.16
CA GLN A 226 21.53 -10.08 -5.28
C GLN A 226 22.17 -10.79 -4.08
#